data_AF-A0AAV7N1U9-F1
#
_entry.id   AF-A0AAV7N1U9-F1
#
_cell.length_a   1.000
_cell.length_b   1.000
_cell.length_c   1.000
_cell.angle_alpha   90.00
_cell.angle_beta   90.00
_cell.angle_gamma   90.00
#
_symmetry.space_group_name_H-M   'P 1'
#
loop_
_entity.id
_entity.type
_entity.pdbx_description
1 polymer ?
#
loop_
_entity_poly.entity_id
_entity_poly.type
_entity_poly.pdbx_seq_one_letter_code
_entity_poly.pdbx_strand_id
1 'polypeptide(L)'
;MRSKVRAINTTIRPTMTYASPVWSGCKPEYRKPLQTLQNNALWIATGAPCFARTADLHRDLSFEMLDDHLRKLNVKFYKDRIIKETP
;
A
#
# COMPACT_ATOMS: atom_id res chain seq x y z
N MET A 1 -4.43 -16.00 11.47
CA MET A 1 -3.80 -14.70 11.16
C MET A 1 -3.65 -14.45 9.66
N ARG A 2 -2.99 -15.33 8.89
CA ARG A 2 -2.69 -15.12 7.45
C ARG A 2 -3.93 -14.90 6.55
N SER A 3 -5.07 -15.52 6.84
CA SER A 3 -6.30 -15.34 6.06
C SER A 3 -6.86 -13.91 6.12
N LYS A 4 -6.88 -13.30 7.32
CA LYS A 4 -7.34 -11.91 7.52
C LYS A 4 -6.44 -10.89 6.81
N VAL A 5 -5.13 -11.07 6.91
CA VAL A 5 -4.14 -10.23 6.21
C VAL A 5 -4.30 -10.33 4.70
N ARG A 6 -4.53 -11.56 4.18
CA ARG A 6 -4.81 -11.76 2.76
C ARG A 6 -6.08 -11.05 2.31
N ALA A 7 -7.15 -11.11 3.12
CA ALA A 7 -8.40 -10.42 2.83
C ALA A 7 -8.19 -8.89 2.71
N ILE A 8 -7.48 -8.27 3.65
CA ILE A 8 -7.12 -6.83 3.60
C ILE A 8 -6.34 -6.49 2.33
N ASN A 9 -5.36 -7.32 1.99
CA ASN A 9 -4.55 -7.12 0.80
C ASN A 9 -5.40 -7.20 -0.49
N THR A 10 -6.44 -8.03 -0.51
CA THR A 10 -7.31 -8.18 -1.68
C THR A 10 -8.43 -7.14 -1.77
N THR A 11 -8.89 -6.54 -0.67
CA THR A 11 -10.05 -5.64 -0.67
C THR A 11 -9.67 -4.18 -0.42
N ILE A 12 -8.95 -3.92 0.66
CA ILE A 12 -8.61 -2.55 1.09
C ILE A 12 -7.51 -1.99 0.20
N ARG A 13 -6.49 -2.81 -0.09
CA ARG A 13 -5.34 -2.37 -0.88
C ARG A 13 -5.68 -1.88 -2.29
N PRO A 14 -6.46 -2.59 -3.12
CA PRO A 14 -6.82 -2.07 -4.44
C PRO A 14 -7.65 -0.79 -4.35
N THR A 15 -8.53 -0.66 -3.35
CA THR A 15 -9.32 0.56 -3.13
C THR A 15 -8.43 1.78 -2.92
N MET A 16 -7.36 1.64 -2.13
CA MET A 16 -6.40 2.73 -1.90
C MET A 16 -5.50 3.00 -3.12
N THR A 17 -5.14 1.96 -3.86
CA THR A 17 -4.09 2.00 -4.91
C THR A 17 -4.63 2.16 -6.32
N TYR A 18 -5.95 2.11 -6.53
CA TYR A 18 -6.58 2.31 -7.84
C TYR A 18 -6.14 3.63 -8.49
N ALA A 19 -6.02 4.70 -7.70
CA ALA A 19 -5.55 6.01 -8.15
C ALA A 19 -4.03 6.20 -7.99
N SER A 20 -3.22 5.12 -8.02
CA SER A 20 -1.75 5.16 -7.84
C SER A 20 -1.04 6.26 -8.68
N PRO A 21 -1.35 6.45 -9.97
CA PRO A 21 -0.74 7.51 -10.78
C PRO A 21 -1.19 8.93 -10.38
N VAL A 22 -2.34 9.09 -9.72
CA VAL A 22 -2.77 10.39 -9.18
C VAL A 22 -1.96 10.69 -7.92
N TRP A 23 -1.82 9.69 -7.03
CA TRP A 23 -1.03 9.80 -5.81
C TRP A 23 0.45 10.06 -6.06
N SER A 24 0.98 9.64 -7.22
CA SER A 24 2.38 9.90 -7.59
C SER A 24 2.67 11.39 -7.77
N GLY A 25 1.70 12.17 -8.27
CA GLY A 25 1.79 13.63 -8.41
C GLY A 25 1.37 14.42 -7.17
N CYS A 26 0.77 13.77 -6.17
CA CYS A 26 0.33 14.43 -4.94
C CYS A 26 1.47 14.67 -3.95
N LYS A 27 1.33 15.74 -3.15
CA LYS A 27 2.21 16.05 -2.02
C LYS A 27 2.26 14.88 -1.00
N PRO A 28 3.40 14.69 -0.30
CA PRO A 28 3.55 13.62 0.69
C PRO A 28 2.55 13.73 1.85
N GLU A 29 2.00 14.92 2.10
CA GLU A 29 0.96 15.17 3.10
C GLU A 29 -0.30 14.31 2.86
N TYR A 30 -0.69 14.11 1.60
CA TYR A 30 -1.84 13.27 1.24
C TYR A 30 -1.55 11.77 1.31
N ARG A 31 -0.27 11.38 1.37
CA ARG A 31 0.14 9.97 1.48
C ARG A 31 0.12 9.47 2.93
N LYS A 32 0.33 10.35 3.91
CA LYS A 32 0.34 9.99 5.34
C LYS A 32 -0.99 9.35 5.79
N PRO A 33 -2.18 9.89 5.47
CA PRO A 33 -3.46 9.28 5.86
C PRO A 33 -3.65 7.87 5.27
N LEU A 34 -3.18 7.65 4.04
CA LEU A 34 -3.28 6.34 3.39
C LEU A 34 -2.41 5.30 4.12
N GLN A 35 -1.20 5.66 4.53
CA GLN A 35 -0.36 4.78 5.35
C GLN A 35 -1.01 4.49 6.72
N THR A 36 -1.64 5.48 7.35
CA THR A 36 -2.37 5.29 8.62
C THR A 36 -3.55 4.32 8.44
N LEU A 37 -4.31 4.44 7.35
CA LEU A 37 -5.42 3.52 7.05
C LEU A 37 -4.93 2.07 6.89
N GLN A 38 -3.84 1.88 6.14
CA GLN A 38 -3.22 0.56 5.98
C GLN A 38 -2.77 -0.02 7.33
N ASN A 39 -2.11 0.79 8.16
CA ASN A 39 -1.66 0.37 9.48
C ASN A 39 -2.83 -0.06 10.36
N ASN A 40 -3.90 0.74 10.41
CA ASN A 40 -5.10 0.44 11.18
C ASN A 40 -5.76 -0.88 10.74
N ALA A 41 -5.83 -1.13 9.43
CA ALA A 41 -6.35 -2.40 8.92
C ALA A 41 -5.47 -3.58 9.37
N LEU A 42 -4.14 -3.45 9.30
CA LEU A 42 -3.22 -4.48 9.76
C LEU A 42 -3.38 -4.75 11.25
N TRP A 43 -3.54 -3.71 12.07
CA TRP A 43 -3.82 -3.82 13.50
C TRP A 43 -5.10 -4.62 13.79
N ILE A 44 -6.18 -4.34 13.07
CA ILE A 44 -7.45 -5.08 13.22
C ILE A 44 -7.28 -6.55 12.84
N ALA A 45 -6.49 -6.86 11.80
CA ALA A 45 -6.26 -8.24 11.40
C ALA A 45 -5.36 -9.03 12.35
N THR A 46 -4.37 -8.38 12.95
CA THR A 46 -3.43 -9.01 13.90
C THR A 46 -3.97 -9.05 15.32
N GLY A 47 -4.92 -8.19 15.67
CA GLY A 47 -5.40 -8.04 17.05
C GLY A 47 -4.30 -7.54 17.99
N ALA A 48 -3.25 -6.95 17.44
CA ALA A 48 -2.12 -6.45 18.20
C ALA A 48 -2.45 -5.06 18.78
N PRO A 49 -1.78 -4.61 19.86
CA PRO A 49 -2.04 -3.31 20.47
C PRO A 49 -1.43 -2.18 19.64
N CYS A 50 -2.23 -1.21 19.21
CA CYS A 50 -1.96 -0.08 18.26
C CYS A 50 -0.62 0.68 18.41
N PHE A 51 0.13 0.43 19.49
CA PHE A 51 1.37 1.09 19.87
C PHE A 51 2.66 0.37 19.42
N ALA A 52 2.61 -0.87 18.94
CA ALA A 52 3.82 -1.52 18.40
C ALA A 52 4.33 -0.76 17.16
N ARG A 53 5.65 -0.76 16.97
CA ARG A 53 6.25 -0.01 15.85
C ARG A 53 5.78 -0.60 14.53
N THR A 54 5.33 0.27 13.62
CA THR A 54 4.94 -0.10 12.25
C THR A 54 6.03 -0.93 11.55
N ALA A 55 7.30 -0.61 11.81
CA ALA A 55 8.44 -1.36 11.27
C ALA A 55 8.48 -2.83 11.73
N ASP A 56 8.21 -3.09 13.02
CA ASP A 56 8.20 -4.45 13.58
C ASP A 56 7.01 -5.25 13.00
N LEU A 57 5.83 -4.63 12.88
CA LEU A 57 4.64 -5.23 12.27
C LEU A 57 4.87 -5.59 10.78
N HIS A 58 5.49 -4.69 10.04
CA HIS A 58 5.80 -4.90 8.62
C HIS A 58 6.86 -5.99 8.42
N ARG A 59 7.85 -6.08 9.32
CA ARG A 59 8.85 -7.15 9.32
C ARG A 59 8.20 -8.51 9.60
N ASP A 60 7.36 -8.59 10.62
CA ASP A 60 6.70 -9.83 11.04
C ASP A 60 5.68 -10.34 10.01
N LEU A 61 4.96 -9.42 9.34
CA LEU A 61 3.99 -9.78 8.30
C LEU A 61 4.59 -9.82 6.89
N SER A 62 5.88 -9.47 6.73
CA SER A 62 6.51 -9.24 5.41
C SER A 62 5.67 -8.33 4.51
N PHE A 63 5.02 -7.32 5.10
CA PHE A 63 4.09 -6.44 4.39
C PHE A 63 4.83 -5.21 3.85
N GLU A 64 4.65 -4.92 2.57
CA GLU A 64 5.28 -3.77 1.93
C GLU A 64 4.63 -2.45 2.39
N MET A 65 5.42 -1.38 2.58
CA MET A 65 4.89 -0.04 2.82
C MET A 65 4.03 0.43 1.64
N LEU A 66 3.09 1.33 1.90
CA LEU A 66 2.21 1.82 0.84
C LEU A 66 3.02 2.50 -0.26
N ASP A 67 4.01 3.32 0.12
CA ASP A 67 4.80 4.12 -0.83
C ASP A 67 5.63 3.24 -1.78
N ASP A 68 6.29 2.20 -1.25
CA ASP A 68 7.02 1.22 -2.05
C ASP A 68 6.11 0.51 -3.06
N HIS A 69 4.92 0.13 -2.62
CA HIS A 69 3.93 -0.51 -3.46
C HIS A 69 3.42 0.42 -4.56
N LEU A 70 3.07 1.66 -4.22
CA LEU A 70 2.68 2.70 -5.17
C LEU A 70 3.79 2.95 -6.20
N ARG A 71 5.05 3.01 -5.76
CA ARG A 71 6.21 3.15 -6.65
C ARG A 71 6.28 2.00 -7.65
N LYS A 72 6.12 0.75 -7.22
CA LYS A 72 6.08 -0.42 -8.12
C LYS A 72 4.93 -0.34 -9.12
N LEU A 73 3.73 0.05 -8.67
CA LEU A 73 2.56 0.22 -9.52
C LEU A 73 2.77 1.32 -10.56
N ASN A 74 3.34 2.45 -10.15
CA ASN A 74 3.63 3.57 -11.03
C ASN A 74 4.67 3.21 -12.07
N VAL A 75 5.78 2.57 -11.67
CA VAL A 75 6.80 2.08 -12.62
C VAL A 75 6.17 1.14 -13.64
N LYS A 76 5.32 0.20 -13.21
CA LYS A 76 4.60 -0.69 -14.12
C LYS A 76 3.68 0.08 -15.06
N PHE A 77 2.86 0.99 -14.54
CA PHE A 77 1.92 1.80 -15.32
C PHE A 77 2.63 2.65 -16.38
N TYR A 78 3.68 3.37 -16.00
CA TYR A 78 4.44 4.21 -16.94
C TYR A 78 5.24 3.37 -17.93
N LYS A 79 5.80 2.23 -17.53
CA LYS A 79 6.47 1.30 -18.46
C LYS A 79 5.49 0.79 -19.52
N ASP A 80 4.29 0.36 -19.11
CA ASP A 80 3.25 -0.12 -20.03
C ASP A 80 2.75 1.00 -20.97
N ARG A 81 2.74 2.26 -20.51
CA ARG A 81 2.39 3.42 -21.34
C ARG A 81 3.48 3.74 -22.36
N ILE A 82 4.74 3.78 -21.94
CA ILE A 82 5.90 4.04 -22.83
C ILE A 82 5.99 2.99 -23.94
N ILE A 83 5.77 1.70 -23.61
CA ILE A 83 5.78 0.61 -24.60
C ILE A 83 4.64 0.75 -25.63
N LYS A 84 3.50 1.33 -25.25
CA LYS A 84 2.37 1.56 -26.17
C LYS A 84 2.55 2.77 -27.08
N GLU A 85 3.40 3.71 -26.70
CA GLU A 85 3.67 4.94 -27.45
C GLU A 85 4.87 4.80 -28.40
N THR A 86 5.59 3.66 -28.34
CA THR A 86 6.64 3.31 -29.31
C THR A 86 6.01 2.57 -30.49
N PRO A 87 6.07 3.10 -31.73
CA PRO A 87 5.50 2.49 -32.93
C PRO A 87 6.24 1.22 -33.37
#